data_AF-A0A4S8MUJ5-F1
#
_entry.id   AF-A0A4S8MUJ5-F1
#
_cell.length_a   1.000
_cell.length_b   1.000
_cell.length_c   1.000
_cell.angle_alpha   90.00
_cell.angle_beta   90.00
_cell.angle_gamma   90.00
#
_symmetry.space_group_name_H-M   'P 1'
#
loop_
_entity.id
_entity.type
_entity.pdbx_description
1 polymer ?
#
loop_
_entity_poly.entity_id
_entity_poly.type
_entity_poly.pdbx_seq_one_letter_code
_entity_poly.pdbx_strand_id
1 'polypeptide(L)'
;MANGHKDARDPKLTHSVQTFDGDGLPSVTLEGEKSDYEELLKRIDRLDRIAEELNSKSLEQAKQLKRWAAYLRPVLRRFVHAFDDPEGEENLEFWQRLEHKVGSSVYFSGWITAFCVFSSDGERTEAELEEPDEMVWSR
;
A
#
# COMPACT_ATOMS: atom_id res chain seq x y z
N MET A 1 -30.19 0.63 29.96
CA MET A 1 -30.96 0.85 28.71
C MET A 1 -30.85 2.34 28.42
N ALA A 2 -30.29 2.87 27.35
CA ALA A 2 -29.97 2.35 26.03
C ALA A 2 -28.58 2.84 25.59
N ASN A 3 -27.82 1.95 24.94
CA ASN A 3 -26.58 2.31 24.25
C ASN A 3 -26.96 2.71 22.82
N GLY A 4 -26.76 3.97 22.47
CA GLY A 4 -27.13 4.54 21.17
C GLY A 4 -25.93 5.24 20.55
N HIS A 5 -24.80 4.57 20.43
CA HIS A 5 -23.72 5.03 19.55
C HIS A 5 -24.05 4.56 18.13
N LYS A 6 -24.79 5.38 17.39
CA LYS A 6 -24.90 5.23 15.95
C LYS A 6 -23.62 5.79 15.35
N ASP A 7 -22.68 4.92 15.02
CA ASP A 7 -21.60 5.20 14.07
C ASP A 7 -22.23 5.47 12.69
N ALA A 8 -22.75 6.69 12.52
CA ALA A 8 -23.16 7.21 11.23
C ALA A 8 -21.88 7.58 10.48
N ARG A 9 -21.31 6.59 9.79
CA ARG A 9 -20.27 6.78 8.77
C ARG A 9 -20.74 7.86 7.79
N ASP A 10 -19.97 8.93 7.64
CA ASP A 10 -20.27 10.00 6.68
C ASP A 10 -20.01 9.48 5.25
N PRO A 11 -21.05 9.29 4.42
CA PRO A 11 -20.90 8.74 3.08
C PRO A 11 -20.14 9.67 2.12
N LYS A 12 -19.81 10.91 2.52
CA LYS A 12 -19.07 11.87 1.68
C LYS A 12 -17.55 11.69 1.69
N LEU A 13 -17.00 10.89 2.60
CA LEU A 13 -15.55 10.72 2.80
C LEU A 13 -15.03 9.35 2.36
N THR A 14 -15.86 8.54 1.72
CA THR A 14 -15.51 7.18 1.30
C THR A 14 -15.44 7.12 -0.21
N HIS A 15 -14.25 6.94 -0.76
CA HIS A 15 -14.07 6.65 -2.19
C HIS A 15 -13.90 5.14 -2.37
N SER A 16 -15.02 4.48 -2.61
CA SER A 16 -15.01 3.06 -2.98
C SER A 16 -14.59 2.94 -4.45
N VAL A 17 -13.37 2.46 -4.68
CA VAL A 17 -12.96 1.99 -6.01
C VAL A 17 -13.47 0.56 -6.13
N GLN A 18 -14.56 0.34 -6.87
CA GLN A 18 -15.09 -1.00 -7.10
C GLN A 18 -14.40 -1.60 -8.31
N THR A 19 -13.66 -2.69 -8.11
CA THR A 19 -13.13 -3.50 -9.22
C THR A 19 -14.02 -4.73 -9.37
N PHE A 20 -14.77 -4.79 -10.48
CA PHE A 20 -15.53 -5.97 -10.86
C PHE A 20 -14.76 -6.72 -11.95
N ASP A 21 -14.45 -7.99 -11.70
CA ASP A 21 -14.85 -9.03 -12.64
C ASP A 21 -15.06 -10.39 -11.94
N GLY A 22 -15.91 -11.21 -12.53
CA GLY A 22 -16.74 -12.28 -11.95
C GLY A 22 -16.11 -13.44 -11.15
N ASP A 23 -14.83 -13.41 -10.79
CA ASP A 23 -14.07 -14.61 -10.40
C ASP A 23 -13.47 -14.59 -8.96
N GLY A 24 -13.89 -13.65 -8.10
CA GLY A 24 -13.51 -13.63 -6.68
C GLY A 24 -12.30 -12.76 -6.32
N LEU A 25 -12.04 -11.72 -7.12
CA LEU A 25 -11.03 -10.69 -6.84
C LEU A 25 -11.45 -9.77 -5.66
N PRO A 26 -10.49 -9.29 -4.86
CA PRO A 26 -10.75 -8.41 -3.74
C PRO A 26 -11.22 -7.03 -4.19
N SER A 27 -12.38 -6.59 -3.69
CA SER A 27 -12.83 -5.19 -3.79
C SER A 27 -12.00 -4.34 -2.84
N VAL A 28 -11.41 -3.24 -3.32
CA VAL A 28 -10.58 -2.35 -2.51
C VAL A 28 -11.25 -1.00 -2.33
N THR A 29 -11.62 -0.65 -1.09
CA THR A 29 -12.16 0.67 -0.78
C THR A 29 -11.08 1.54 -0.15
N LEU A 30 -10.87 2.74 -0.71
CA LEU A 30 -10.00 3.76 -0.13
C LEU A 30 -10.85 4.69 0.74
N GLU A 31 -10.64 4.62 2.05
CA GLU A 31 -11.32 5.49 3.00
C GLU A 31 -10.52 6.78 3.21
N GLY A 32 -11.18 7.94 3.02
CA GLY A 32 -10.56 9.26 3.13
C GLY A 32 -10.68 10.10 1.86
N GLU A 33 -9.99 11.24 1.88
CA GLU A 33 -9.91 12.16 0.75
C GLU A 33 -8.59 11.98 -0.01
N LYS A 34 -8.58 12.35 -1.30
CA LYS A 34 -7.35 12.35 -2.12
C LYS A 34 -6.18 13.05 -1.42
N SER A 35 -6.45 14.17 -0.74
CA SER A 35 -5.45 14.95 0.00
C SER A 35 -4.80 14.18 1.13
N ASP A 36 -5.50 13.23 1.77
CA ASP A 36 -4.92 12.40 2.83
C ASP A 36 -3.81 11.51 2.26
N TYR A 37 -4.07 10.89 1.11
CA TYR A 37 -3.11 10.04 0.40
C TYR A 37 -1.94 10.86 -0.18
N GLU A 38 -2.19 12.07 -0.67
CA GLU A 38 -1.12 13.00 -1.06
C GLU A 38 -0.24 13.41 0.14
N GLU A 39 -0.83 13.58 1.32
CA GLU A 39 -0.09 13.88 2.55
C GLU A 39 0.72 12.65 3.02
N LEU A 40 0.18 11.45 2.92
CA LEU A 40 0.92 10.20 3.15
C LEU A 40 2.13 10.09 2.20
N LEU A 41 1.96 10.44 0.92
CA LEU A 41 3.05 10.44 -0.04
C LEU A 41 4.17 11.41 0.35
N LYS A 42 3.81 12.61 0.83
CA LYS A 42 4.78 13.59 1.37
C LYS A 42 5.48 13.07 2.64
N ARG A 43 4.80 12.28 3.47
CA ARG A 43 5.41 11.68 4.67
C ARG A 43 6.47 10.65 4.31
N ILE A 44 6.39 10.00 3.14
CA ILE A 44 7.47 9.10 2.69
C ILE A 44 8.79 9.86 2.49
N ASP A 45 8.75 11.13 2.04
CA ASP A 45 9.98 11.95 1.92
C ASP A 45 10.67 12.15 3.27
N ARG A 46 9.92 12.07 4.39
CA ARG A 46 10.50 12.10 5.73
C ARG A 46 11.24 10.80 6.07
N LEU A 47 10.78 9.65 5.56
CA LEU A 47 11.47 8.36 5.77
C LEU A 47 12.87 8.37 5.17
N ASP A 48 13.05 9.00 4.00
CA ASP A 48 14.37 9.13 3.37
C ASP A 48 15.33 9.95 4.24
N ARG A 49 14.87 11.05 4.84
CA ARG A 49 15.67 11.86 5.77
C ARG A 49 16.05 11.07 7.02
N ILE A 50 15.11 10.32 7.59
CA ILE A 50 15.38 9.44 8.73
C ILE A 50 16.42 8.38 8.35
N ALA A 51 16.36 7.84 7.14
CA ALA A 51 17.34 6.88 6.66
C ALA A 51 18.73 7.51 6.49
N GLU A 52 18.82 8.75 6.02
CA GLU A 52 20.08 9.50 5.97
C GLU A 52 20.69 9.73 7.36
N GLU A 53 19.86 10.07 8.35
CA GLU A 53 20.31 10.19 9.74
C GLU A 53 20.78 8.84 10.30
N LEU A 54 20.06 7.76 10.01
CA LEU A 54 20.39 6.40 10.43
C LEU A 54 21.65 5.85 9.76
N ASN A 55 22.04 6.31 8.56
CA ASN A 55 23.27 5.87 7.90
C ASN A 55 24.51 6.02 8.79
N SER A 56 24.50 7.01 9.69
CA SER A 56 25.59 7.23 10.65
C SER A 56 25.60 6.26 11.85
N LYS A 57 24.46 5.62 12.15
CA LYS A 57 24.25 4.75 13.31
C LYS A 57 24.19 3.27 12.94
N SER A 58 23.52 2.95 11.85
CA SER A 58 23.33 1.60 11.34
C SER A 58 23.04 1.65 9.84
N LEU A 59 24.02 1.23 9.05
CA LEU A 59 23.92 1.20 7.59
C LEU A 59 22.80 0.26 7.13
N GLU A 60 22.61 -0.86 7.80
CA GLU A 60 21.62 -1.87 7.41
C GLU A 60 20.18 -1.38 7.67
N GLN A 61 19.93 -0.73 8.80
CA GLN A 61 18.60 -0.14 9.08
C GLN A 61 18.28 1.00 8.11
N ALA A 62 19.28 1.82 7.77
CA ALA A 62 19.09 2.89 6.79
C ALA A 62 18.77 2.35 5.39
N LYS A 63 19.47 1.31 4.93
CA LYS A 63 19.16 0.62 3.65
C LYS A 63 17.74 0.03 3.67
N GLN A 64 17.35 -0.61 4.76
CA GLN A 64 16.00 -1.19 4.91
C GLN A 64 14.91 -0.12 4.83
N LEU A 65 15.11 1.02 5.50
CA LEU A 65 14.16 2.13 5.49
C LEU A 65 14.02 2.75 4.10
N LYS A 66 15.14 2.93 3.37
CA LYS A 66 15.14 3.40 1.98
C LYS A 66 14.42 2.44 1.04
N ARG A 67 14.67 1.14 1.17
CA ARG A 67 13.97 0.11 0.39
C ARG A 67 12.46 0.17 0.66
N TRP A 68 12.04 0.18 1.92
CA TRP A 68 10.63 0.28 2.27
C TRP A 68 9.97 1.56 1.72
N ALA A 69 10.64 2.71 1.83
CA ALA A 69 10.17 3.96 1.24
C ALA A 69 10.02 3.85 -0.30
N ALA A 70 10.97 3.20 -0.98
CA ALA A 70 10.91 2.95 -2.42
C ALA A 70 9.69 2.09 -2.82
N TYR A 71 9.26 1.13 -1.99
CA TYR A 71 8.05 0.34 -2.21
C TYR A 71 6.75 1.11 -1.94
N LEU A 72 6.71 1.88 -0.86
CA LEU A 72 5.49 2.62 -0.49
C LEU A 72 5.16 3.72 -1.49
N ARG A 73 6.17 4.34 -2.13
CA ARG A 73 5.98 5.43 -3.10
C ARG A 73 5.06 5.05 -4.27
N PRO A 74 5.32 4.00 -5.07
CA PRO A 74 4.45 3.64 -6.18
C PRO A 74 3.05 3.22 -5.70
N VAL A 75 2.94 2.54 -4.55
CA VAL A 75 1.64 2.15 -3.98
C VAL A 75 0.80 3.38 -3.63
N LEU A 76 1.34 4.34 -2.88
CA LEU A 76 0.61 5.54 -2.50
C LEU A 76 0.34 6.48 -3.69
N ARG A 77 1.24 6.55 -4.68
CA ARG A 77 0.94 7.25 -5.95
C ARG A 77 -0.25 6.64 -6.66
N ARG A 78 -0.36 5.31 -6.66
CA ARG A 78 -1.50 4.61 -7.25
C ARG A 78 -2.79 4.88 -6.49
N PHE A 79 -2.72 4.98 -5.16
CA PHE A 79 -3.87 5.33 -4.34
C PHE A 79 -4.39 6.73 -4.71
N VAL A 80 -3.49 7.70 -4.89
CA VAL A 80 -3.85 9.05 -5.36
C VAL A 80 -4.44 9.01 -6.78
N HIS A 81 -3.83 8.25 -7.69
CA HIS A 81 -4.31 8.11 -9.07
C HIS A 81 -5.71 7.49 -9.16
N ALA A 82 -6.06 6.59 -8.24
CA ALA A 82 -7.36 5.95 -8.23
C ALA A 82 -8.53 6.93 -8.00
N PHE A 83 -8.27 8.14 -7.48
CA PHE A 83 -9.27 9.22 -7.40
C PHE A 83 -9.45 9.97 -8.73
N ASP A 84 -8.41 10.01 -9.57
CA ASP A 84 -8.42 10.72 -10.85
C ASP A 84 -8.94 9.84 -11.99
N ASP A 85 -8.56 8.56 -11.99
CA ASP A 85 -8.95 7.58 -13.01
C ASP A 85 -9.18 6.20 -12.36
N PRO A 86 -10.35 5.98 -11.73
CA PRO A 86 -10.65 4.75 -11.00
C PRO A 86 -10.78 3.53 -11.93
N GLU A 87 -11.24 3.71 -13.16
CA GLU A 87 -11.53 2.65 -14.13
C GLU A 87 -10.41 2.45 -15.18
N GLY A 88 -9.34 3.24 -15.10
CA GLY A 88 -8.18 3.08 -15.98
C GLY A 88 -7.60 1.67 -15.93
N GLU A 89 -7.29 1.11 -17.10
CA GLU A 89 -6.77 -0.26 -17.26
C GLU A 89 -5.57 -0.54 -16.36
N GLU A 90 -4.60 0.38 -16.33
CA GLU A 90 -3.45 0.27 -15.44
C GLU A 90 -3.88 0.20 -13.96
N ASN A 91 -4.85 1.03 -13.54
CA ASN A 91 -5.34 1.08 -12.16
C ASN A 91 -5.95 -0.27 -11.77
N LEU A 92 -6.80 -0.83 -12.63
CA LEU A 92 -7.42 -2.13 -12.45
C LEU A 92 -6.35 -3.25 -12.34
N GLU A 93 -5.37 -3.28 -13.24
CA GLU A 93 -4.30 -4.28 -13.20
C GLU A 93 -3.49 -4.25 -11.90
N PHE A 94 -3.24 -3.05 -11.36
CA PHE A 94 -2.53 -2.92 -10.09
C PHE A 94 -3.31 -3.52 -8.92
N TRP A 95 -4.61 -3.20 -8.83
CA TRP A 95 -5.45 -3.66 -7.71
C TRP A 95 -5.63 -5.18 -7.72
N GLN A 96 -5.59 -5.81 -8.90
CA GLN A 96 -5.71 -7.25 -9.06
C GLN A 96 -4.46 -8.03 -8.61
N ARG A 97 -3.29 -7.39 -8.49
CA ARG A 97 -2.04 -8.04 -8.07
C ARG A 97 -1.90 -8.08 -6.54
N LEU A 98 -2.69 -8.94 -5.90
CA LEU A 98 -2.77 -9.04 -4.43
C LEU A 98 -2.42 -10.44 -3.88
N GLU A 99 -2.49 -11.48 -4.71
CA GLU A 99 -2.22 -12.86 -4.28
C GLU A 99 -1.57 -13.71 -5.37
N HIS A 100 -0.70 -14.63 -4.93
CA HIS A 100 -0.34 -15.84 -5.67
C HIS A 100 -0.95 -17.06 -4.98
N LYS A 101 -1.77 -17.81 -5.71
CA LYS A 101 -2.29 -19.11 -5.25
C LYS A 101 -1.37 -20.23 -5.71
N VAL A 102 -0.85 -21.01 -4.77
CA VAL A 102 -0.11 -22.25 -5.03
C VAL A 102 -0.83 -23.39 -4.32
N GLY A 103 -1.61 -24.18 -5.07
CA GLY A 103 -2.47 -25.22 -4.49
C GLY A 103 -3.59 -24.64 -3.63
N SER A 104 -3.71 -25.10 -2.37
CA SER A 104 -4.70 -24.59 -1.40
C SER A 104 -4.18 -23.43 -0.55
N SER A 105 -2.92 -23.00 -0.75
CA SER A 105 -2.28 -21.93 0.02
C SER A 105 -2.36 -20.61 -0.73
N VAL A 106 -2.81 -19.56 -0.04
CA VAL A 106 -2.84 -18.18 -0.53
C VAL A 106 -1.63 -17.45 0.03
N TYR A 107 -0.77 -16.95 -0.85
CA TYR A 107 0.35 -16.08 -0.49
C TYR A 107 0.01 -14.65 -0.90
N PHE A 108 0.06 -13.72 0.04
CA PHE A 108 -0.06 -12.29 -0.28
C PHE A 108 1.15 -11.86 -1.10
N SER A 109 0.90 -11.15 -2.20
CA SER A 109 1.93 -10.64 -3.10
C SER A 109 1.57 -9.24 -3.60
N GLY A 110 2.50 -8.61 -4.31
CA GLY A 110 2.27 -7.29 -4.90
C GLY A 110 2.11 -6.20 -3.83
N TRP A 111 1.22 -5.24 -4.10
CA TRP A 111 1.22 -3.96 -3.39
C TRP A 111 0.87 -4.05 -1.89
N ILE A 112 0.06 -5.04 -1.49
CA ILE A 112 -0.37 -5.19 -0.10
C ILE A 112 0.82 -5.52 0.83
N THR A 113 1.86 -6.16 0.29
CA THR A 113 3.07 -6.53 1.04
C THR A 113 3.87 -5.31 1.50
N ALA A 114 3.69 -4.14 0.87
CA ALA A 114 4.31 -2.89 1.31
C ALA A 114 3.89 -2.48 2.73
N PHE A 115 2.74 -2.99 3.21
CA PHE A 115 2.24 -2.75 4.56
C PHE A 115 2.61 -3.87 5.56
N CYS A 116 3.15 -4.98 5.07
CA CYS A 116 3.51 -6.15 5.89
C CYS A 116 5.01 -6.24 6.19
N VAL A 117 5.74 -5.13 6.08
CA VAL A 117 7.21 -5.12 6.21
C VAL A 117 7.70 -5.36 7.63
N PHE A 118 6.89 -5.01 8.64
CA PHE A 118 7.22 -5.18 10.05
C PHE A 118 6.21 -6.11 10.72
N SER A 119 6.70 -6.99 11.59
CA SER A 119 5.91 -7.84 12.47
C SER A 119 5.27 -7.01 13.58
N SER A 120 4.38 -7.62 14.35
CA SER A 120 3.79 -7.00 15.55
C SER A 120 4.83 -6.54 16.57
N ASP A 121 6.01 -7.15 16.57
CA ASP A 121 7.10 -6.84 17.49
C ASP A 121 8.01 -5.72 16.95
N GLY A 122 7.71 -5.19 15.75
CA GLY A 122 8.51 -4.17 15.07
C GLY A 122 9.72 -4.73 14.32
N GLU A 123 9.89 -6.05 14.31
CA GLU A 123 10.95 -6.74 13.57
C GLU A 123 10.57 -6.89 12.10
N ARG A 124 11.55 -6.77 11.20
CA ARG A 124 11.25 -6.93 9.76
C ARG A 124 10.84 -8.36 9.45
N THR A 125 9.76 -8.56 8.70
CA THR A 125 9.42 -9.89 8.17
C THR A 125 10.46 -10.30 7.13
N GLU A 126 10.94 -11.54 7.15
CA GLU A 126 11.92 -12.09 6.18
C GLU A 126 11.40 -12.16 4.73
N ALA A 127 10.19 -11.67 4.46
CA ALA A 127 9.72 -11.43 3.10
C ALA A 127 10.71 -10.52 2.36
N GLU A 128 11.48 -11.14 1.48
CA GLU A 128 12.37 -10.47 0.53
C GLU A 128 11.46 -9.61 -0.37
N LEU A 129 11.48 -8.30 -0.16
CA LEU A 129 10.72 -7.41 -1.04
C LEU A 129 11.40 -7.49 -2.41
N GLU A 130 10.67 -7.90 -3.45
CA GLU A 130 11.15 -7.99 -4.84
C GLU A 130 11.71 -6.64 -5.28
N GLU A 131 12.99 -6.52 -5.66
CA GLU A 131 13.67 -5.24 -5.86
C GLU A 131 12.83 -4.22 -6.67
N PRO A 132 12.83 -2.92 -6.32
CA PRO A 132 11.91 -1.95 -6.91
C PRO A 132 12.00 -1.84 -8.45
N ASP A 133 13.13 -2.20 -9.04
CA ASP A 133 13.33 -2.26 -10.51
C ASP A 133 12.56 -3.40 -11.19
N GLU A 134 12.28 -4.51 -10.50
CA GLU A 134 11.37 -5.56 -11.00
C GLU A 134 9.89 -5.14 -10.87
N MET A 135 9.62 -4.17 -9.98
CA MET A 135 8.35 -3.47 -9.85
C MET A 135 8.23 -2.24 -10.77
N VAL A 136 9.26 -1.89 -11.55
CA VAL A 136 9.13 -0.91 -12.64
C VAL A 136 8.30 -1.59 -13.72
N TRP A 137 6.98 -1.41 -13.60
CA TRP A 137 5.92 -1.83 -14.50
C TRP A 137 6.40 -1.65 -15.94
N SER A 138 6.84 -2.76 -16.53
CA SER A 138 7.38 -2.78 -17.88
C SER A 138 6.27 -2.34 -18.83
N ARG A 139 6.47 -1.15 -19.41
CA ARG A 139 5.81 -0.53 -20.58
C ARG A 139 4.53 -1.14 -21.11
#